data_AF-A0AB35PMT3-F1
#
_entry.id   AF-A0AB35PMT3-F1
#
_cell.length_a   1.000
_cell.length_b   1.000
_cell.length_c   1.000
_cell.angle_alpha   90.00
_cell.angle_beta   90.00
_cell.angle_gamma   90.00
#
_symmetry.space_group_name_H-M   'P 1'
#
loop_
_entity.id
_entity.type
_entity.pdbx_description
1 polymer ?
#
loop_
_entity_poly.entity_id
_entity_poly.type
_entity_poly.pdbx_seq_one_letter_code
_entity_poly.pdbx_strand_id
1 'polypeptide(L)' 'MEIKKMLVPESRYSVLCPYPMNPTEITFHNTYNDATALNERNNVANNSTGTSFHIAVDDKEA' A
#
# COMPACT_ATOMS: atom_id res chain seq x y z
N MET A 1 -15.61 5.01 -7.50
CA MET A 1 -14.72 3.84 -7.34
C MET A 1 -14.77 3.43 -5.88
N GLU A 2 -14.96 2.15 -5.59
CA GLU A 2 -14.88 1.62 -4.22
C GLU A 2 -13.41 1.29 -3.89
N ILE A 3 -12.97 1.56 -2.65
CA ILE A 3 -11.63 1.19 -2.17
C ILE A 3 -11.70 -0.18 -1.49
N LYS A 4 -11.08 -1.19 -2.09
CA LYS A 4 -11.02 -2.55 -1.57
C LYS A 4 -10.05 -2.62 -0.40
N LYS A 5 -10.57 -3.04 0.76
CA LYS A 5 -9.75 -3.20 1.97
C LYS A 5 -8.97 -4.51 1.94
N MET A 6 -7.69 -4.42 1.60
CA MET A 6 -6.76 -5.55 1.59
C MET A 6 -5.58 -5.29 2.54
N LEU A 7 -5.89 -5.09 3.82
CA LEU A 7 -4.90 -4.76 4.84
C LEU A 7 -3.84 -5.87 4.97
N VAL A 8 -2.60 -5.47 5.24
CA VAL A 8 -1.52 -6.40 5.57
C VAL A 8 -1.80 -7.07 6.92
N PRO A 9 -1.32 -8.31 7.15
CA PRO A 9 -1.50 -8.97 8.44
C PRO A 9 -0.78 -8.20 9.55
N GLU A 10 -1.32 -8.21 10.77
CA GLU A 10 -0.77 -7.50 11.93
C GLU A 10 0.69 -7.88 12.23
N SER A 11 1.08 -9.13 11.94
CA SER A 11 2.46 -9.62 12.07
C SER A 11 3.47 -8.82 11.24
N ARG A 12 3.03 -8.01 10.27
CA ARG A 12 3.85 -7.16 9.42
C ARG A 12 3.88 -5.71 9.85
N TYR A 13 3.05 -5.28 10.83
CA TYR A 13 2.94 -3.87 11.20
C TYR A 13 4.25 -3.29 11.72
N SER A 14 5.01 -4.06 12.50
CA SER A 14 6.32 -3.64 13.01
C SER A 14 7.34 -3.30 11.91
N VAL A 15 7.13 -3.80 10.68
CA VAL A 15 8.03 -3.57 9.54
C VAL A 15 7.46 -2.56 8.56
N LEU A 16 6.15 -2.57 8.32
CA LEU A 16 5.51 -1.77 7.26
C LEU A 16 4.84 -0.49 7.75
N CYS A 17 4.36 -0.45 8.99
CA CYS A 17 3.63 0.68 9.56
C CYS A 17 3.77 0.72 11.10
N PRO A 18 5.01 0.84 11.63
CA PRO A 18 5.28 0.65 13.06
C PRO A 18 4.75 1.77 13.95
N TYR A 19 4.34 2.91 13.38
CA TYR A 19 3.95 4.11 14.12
C TYR A 19 2.49 4.48 13.87
N PRO A 20 1.74 4.87 14.92
CA PRO A 20 0.43 5.47 14.74
C PRO A 20 0.55 6.82 14.03
N MET A 21 -0.45 7.16 13.23
CA MET A 21 -0.46 8.40 12.44
C MET A 21 -1.79 9.14 12.61
N ASN A 22 -1.73 10.46 12.76
CA ASN A 22 -2.85 11.37 12.55
C ASN A 22 -2.64 12.08 11.20
N PRO A 23 -3.31 11.67 10.11
CA PRO A 23 -3.02 12.19 8.77
C PRO A 23 -3.30 13.69 8.65
N THR A 24 -2.36 14.46 8.12
CA THR A 24 -2.51 15.90 7.84
C THR A 24 -2.43 16.25 6.35
N GLU A 25 -1.86 15.36 5.54
CA GLU A 25 -1.54 15.60 4.13
C GLU A 25 -1.76 14.33 3.29
N ILE A 26 -1.80 14.50 1.97
CA ILE A 26 -1.90 13.42 0.98
C ILE A 26 -0.73 13.55 0.01
N THR A 27 0.03 12.47 -0.16
CA THR A 27 1.15 12.41 -1.11
C THR A 27 0.81 11.51 -2.29
N PHE A 28 0.98 12.01 -3.50
CA PHE A 28 0.78 11.26 -4.73
C PHE A 28 2.11 10.73 -5.27
N HIS A 29 2.13 9.44 -5.63
CA HIS A 29 3.29 8.78 -6.22
C HIS A 29 2.87 8.08 -7.51
N ASN A 30 3.84 7.82 -8.39
CA ASN A 30 3.69 6.87 -9.48
C ASN A 30 4.65 5.71 -9.24
N THR A 31 4.20 4.49 -9.55
CA THR A 31 4.93 3.24 -9.28
C THR A 31 6.23 3.14 -10.07
N TYR A 32 6.34 3.87 -11.19
CA TYR A 32 7.40 3.69 -12.19
C TYR A 32 7.48 2.21 -12.66
N ASN A 33 6.32 1.54 -12.66
CA ASN A 33 6.15 0.15 -12.99
C ASN A 33 4.80 -0.04 -13.72
N ASP A 34 4.71 -1.05 -14.57
CA ASP A 34 3.49 -1.42 -15.31
C ASP A 34 2.88 -2.69 -14.74
N ALA A 35 2.36 -2.58 -13.52
CA ALA A 35 1.72 -3.67 -12.77
C ALA A 35 0.35 -3.22 -12.25
N THR A 36 -0.54 -4.18 -12.03
CA THR A 36 -1.88 -3.90 -11.47
C THR A 36 -1.78 -3.40 -10.03
N ALA A 37 -2.80 -2.66 -9.56
CA ALA A 37 -2.92 -2.22 -8.18
C ALA A 37 -2.87 -3.42 -7.20
N LEU A 38 -3.49 -4.55 -7.57
CA LEU A 38 -3.41 -5.80 -6.81
C LEU A 38 -1.97 -6.30 -6.65
N ASN A 39 -1.15 -6.24 -7.71
CA ASN A 39 0.24 -6.69 -7.67
C ASN A 39 1.11 -5.76 -6.81
N GLU A 40 0.92 -4.44 -6.93
CA GLU A 40 1.61 -3.47 -6.08
C GLU A 40 1.24 -3.67 -4.60
N ARG A 41 -0.05 -3.89 -4.29
CA ARG A 41 -0.51 -4.22 -2.93
C ARG A 41 0.13 -5.52 -2.42
N ASN A 42 0.18 -6.56 -3.25
CA ASN A 42 0.81 -7.84 -2.89
C ASN A 42 2.32 -7.67 -2.66
N ASN A 43 2.98 -6.78 -3.39
CA ASN A 43 4.39 -6.45 -3.17
C ASN A 43 4.59 -5.84 -1.77
N VAL A 44 3.74 -4.90 -1.34
CA VAL A 44 3.78 -4.36 0.03
C VAL A 44 3.61 -5.45 1.09
N ALA A 45 2.66 -6.36 0.90
CA ALA A 45 2.41 -7.44 1.84
C ALA A 45 3.60 -8.40 1.99
N ASN A 46 4.36 -8.64 0.91
CA ASN A 46 5.39 -9.68 0.84
C ASN A 46 6.84 -9.18 0.89
N ASN A 47 7.11 -7.88 0.68
CA ASN A 47 8.48 -7.39 0.60
C ASN A 47 9.24 -7.45 1.93
N SER A 48 10.57 -7.49 1.89
CA SER A 48 11.43 -7.48 3.07
C SER A 48 12.05 -6.10 3.37
N THR A 49 11.82 -5.11 2.49
CA THR A 49 12.53 -3.82 2.53
C THR A 49 11.87 -2.79 3.44
N GLY A 50 10.63 -3.04 3.90
CA GLY A 50 9.91 -2.13 4.79
C GLY A 50 9.22 -0.96 4.07
N THR A 51 9.37 -0.86 2.75
CA THR A 51 8.66 0.13 1.94
C THR A 51 7.19 -0.24 1.84
N SER A 52 6.31 0.70 2.18
CA SER A 52 4.86 0.54 2.13
C SER A 52 4.19 1.82 1.61
N PHE A 53 2.93 1.70 1.21
CA PHE A 53 2.05 2.83 0.87
C PHE A 53 0.63 2.49 1.32
N HIS A 54 -0.21 3.51 1.46
CA HIS A 54 -1.56 3.37 2.01
C HIS A 54 -2.55 2.77 1.00
N ILE A 55 -2.41 3.10 -0.29
CA ILE A 55 -3.32 2.69 -1.36
C ILE A 55 -2.57 2.63 -2.70
N ALA A 56 -2.93 1.67 -3.55
CA ALA A 56 -2.56 1.61 -4.96
C ALA A 56 -3.83 1.70 -5.80
N VAL A 57 -3.78 2.39 -6.93
CA VAL A 57 -4.93 2.62 -7.81
C VAL A 57 -4.50 2.37 -9.25
N ASP A 58 -5.31 1.64 -10.01
CA ASP A 58 -5.17 1.44 -11.46
C ASP A 58 -6.47 1.77 -12.22
N ASP A 59 -6.56 1.37 -13.49
CA ASP A 59 -7.73 1.62 -14.34
C ASP A 59 -8.99 0.83 -13.94
N LYS A 60 -8.87 -0.14 -13.03
CA LYS A 60 -9.94 -1.09 -12.66
C LYS A 60 -10.30 -1.02 -11.18
N GLU A 61 -9.33 -0.82 -10.30
CA GLU A 61 -9.53 -0.92 -8.86
C GLU A 61 -8.63 0.01 -8.03
N ALA A 62 -9.07 0.16 -6.78
CA ALA A 62 -8.39 0.81 -5.68
C ALA A 62 -8.57 -0.02 -4.41
#